data_AF-A0A9R0QVG1-F1
#
_entry.id   AF-A0A9R0QVG1-F1
#
_cell.length_a   1.000
_cell.length_b   1.000
_cell.length_c   1.000
_cell.angle_alpha   90.00
_cell.angle_beta   90.00
_cell.angle_gamma   90.00
#
_symmetry.space_group_name_H-M   'P 1'
#
loop_
_entity.id
_entity.type
_entity.pdbx_description
1 polymer ?
#
loop_
_entity_poly.entity_id
_entity_poly.type
_entity_poly.pdbx_seq_one_letter_code
_entity_poly.pdbx_strand_id
1 'polypeptide(L)'
;MSDIRYAHHTDAESARKVKIRTPFYDVSFRTYLEFSDHFRFAIHAPPGSLSASTDGMMIIMYHRWLLERESIVVCRPGDAAWTKLPKRPSSRFDYFIDVTSFQGKIYGLESNGATMVFDATTLEFLCSIDAPQSTSKLYSMIYWPYKHDDPVDFDYFHLVALPNKLLLVVVSVKSLEPTGFAFFELTSGSRDGRLSWSKVTGDGIGGNYDVFMDCHHATFSDNNGVGTGTRVYYVLHRTWHPKASTYYYGMHDGKMECLYRSLDDNCEYSTKPSWFVP
;
A
#
# COMPACT_ATOMS: atom_id res chain seq x y z
N MET A 1 26.48 1.51 -3.88
CA MET A 1 25.66 1.24 -2.69
C MET A 1 25.70 2.49 -1.83
N SER A 2 24.56 3.14 -1.59
CA SER A 2 24.50 4.14 -0.52
C SER A 2 24.79 3.45 0.81
N ASP A 3 25.67 4.01 1.65
CA ASP A 3 25.99 3.51 2.99
C ASP A 3 24.75 3.64 3.89
N ILE A 4 23.89 2.63 3.87
CA ILE A 4 22.73 2.52 4.76
C ILE A 4 23.23 1.84 6.03
N ARG A 5 23.22 2.56 7.15
CA ARG A 5 23.60 2.03 8.46
C ARG A 5 22.36 1.75 9.28
N TYR A 6 22.20 0.50 9.66
CA TYR A 6 21.15 0.01 10.53
C TYR A 6 21.72 -0.23 11.93
N ALA A 7 21.05 0.28 12.96
CA ALA A 7 21.35 -0.01 14.35
C ALA A 7 20.09 -0.47 15.09
N HIS A 8 20.25 -1.53 15.86
CA HIS A 8 19.22 -2.16 16.66
C HIS A 8 19.61 -2.06 18.14
N HIS A 9 18.71 -1.52 18.95
CA HIS A 9 18.93 -1.33 20.38
C HIS A 9 18.00 -2.27 21.16
N THR A 10 18.57 -3.30 21.77
CA THR A 10 17.84 -4.32 22.51
C THR A 10 17.53 -3.93 23.96
N ASP A 11 18.22 -2.91 24.49
CA ASP A 11 18.06 -2.48 25.87
C ASP A 11 16.62 -2.02 26.14
N ALA A 12 16.03 -2.52 27.22
CA ALA A 12 14.66 -2.23 27.60
C ALA A 12 14.42 -0.71 27.73
N GLU A 13 15.40 0.01 28.28
CA GLU A 13 15.37 1.46 28.54
C GLU A 13 15.75 2.33 27.34
N SER A 14 16.14 1.74 26.20
CA SER A 14 16.47 2.55 25.02
C SER A 14 15.26 3.31 24.51
N ALA A 15 15.37 4.64 24.47
CA ALA A 15 14.33 5.53 23.93
C ALA A 15 14.05 5.33 22.43
N ARG A 16 14.89 4.57 21.71
CA ARG A 16 14.76 4.25 20.28
C ARG A 16 15.18 2.79 20.06
N LYS A 17 14.32 1.97 19.48
CA LYS A 17 14.59 0.55 19.23
C LYS A 17 15.32 0.31 17.91
N VAL A 18 14.99 1.09 16.88
CA VAL A 18 15.58 0.96 15.55
C VAL A 18 16.04 2.32 15.03
N LYS A 19 17.23 2.35 14.44
CA LYS A 19 17.78 3.55 13.78
C LYS A 19 18.31 3.19 12.40
N ILE A 20 17.92 3.99 11.41
CA ILE A 20 18.39 3.84 10.03
C ILE A 20 18.98 5.17 9.58
N ARG A 21 20.22 5.12 9.14
CA ARG A 21 20.92 6.25 8.55
C ARG A 21 21.19 5.98 7.09
N THR A 22 20.76 6.91 6.24
CA THR A 22 21.09 6.93 4.82
C THR A 22 21.80 8.25 4.50
N PRO A 23 22.40 8.41 3.30
CA PRO A 23 22.96 9.69 2.88
C PRO A 23 21.93 10.84 2.83
N PHE A 24 20.63 10.53 2.84
CA PHE A 24 19.56 11.51 2.64
C PHE A 24 18.74 11.79 3.90
N TYR A 25 18.76 10.90 4.90
CA TYR A 25 17.96 11.03 6.12
C TYR A 25 18.48 10.13 7.26
N ASP A 26 18.24 10.55 8.50
CA ASP A 26 18.36 9.73 9.72
C ASP A 26 16.95 9.57 10.28
N VAL A 27 16.47 8.33 10.35
CA VAL A 27 15.17 7.99 10.94
C VAL A 27 15.38 7.06 12.12
N SER A 28 14.57 7.25 13.16
CA SER A 28 14.58 6.37 14.31
C SER A 28 13.17 6.08 14.78
N PHE A 29 12.94 4.82 15.11
CA PHE A 29 11.67 4.32 15.59
C PHE A 29 11.78 4.05 17.08
N ARG A 30 10.77 4.48 17.82
CA ARG A 30 10.64 4.26 19.27
C ARG A 30 10.31 2.82 19.56
N THR A 31 9.52 2.17 18.71
CA THR A 31 9.17 0.74 18.86
C THR A 31 9.34 -0.06 17.59
N TYR A 32 9.39 -1.40 17.74
CA TYR A 32 9.38 -2.29 16.59
C TYR A 32 8.08 -2.18 15.80
N LEU A 33 6.99 -1.80 16.46
CA LEU A 33 5.71 -1.64 15.78
C LEU A 33 5.77 -0.47 14.79
N GLU A 34 6.20 0.70 15.25
CA GLU A 34 6.41 1.89 14.41
C GLU A 34 7.38 1.63 13.24
N PHE A 35 8.47 0.91 13.51
CA PHE A 35 9.39 0.46 12.46
C PHE A 35 8.67 -0.44 11.45
N SER A 36 7.98 -1.45 11.97
CA SER A 36 7.34 -2.46 11.13
C SER A 36 6.20 -1.91 10.28
N ASP A 37 5.60 -0.78 10.64
CA ASP A 37 4.52 -0.11 9.90
C ASP A 37 4.97 0.40 8.53
N HIS A 38 6.27 0.47 8.30
CA HIS A 38 6.84 0.93 7.04
C HIS A 38 7.14 -0.19 6.04
N PHE A 39 6.93 -1.47 6.42
CA PHE A 39 6.99 -2.57 5.49
C PHE A 39 5.70 -2.66 4.66
N ARG A 40 5.86 -2.88 3.37
CA ARG A 40 4.83 -3.35 2.45
C ARG A 40 5.25 -4.70 1.93
N PHE A 41 4.32 -5.65 1.96
CA PHE A 41 4.53 -6.98 1.42
C PHE A 41 3.44 -7.27 0.41
N ALA A 42 3.81 -7.96 -0.66
CA ALA A 42 2.88 -8.59 -1.57
C ALA A 42 3.41 -9.99 -1.91
N ILE A 43 2.50 -10.89 -2.28
CA ILE A 43 2.86 -12.19 -2.81
C ILE A 43 2.49 -12.21 -4.29
N HIS A 44 3.41 -12.71 -5.10
CA HIS A 44 3.11 -13.20 -6.42
C HIS A 44 3.03 -14.72 -6.41
N ALA A 45 1.90 -15.25 -6.87
CA ALA A 45 1.70 -16.66 -7.13
C ALA A 45 1.41 -16.83 -8.65
N PRO A 46 2.11 -17.75 -9.35
CA PRO A 46 1.84 -18.00 -10.75
C PRO A 46 0.40 -18.50 -10.97
N PRO A 47 -0.24 -18.14 -12.09
CA PRO A 47 -1.56 -18.68 -12.43
C PRO A 47 -1.54 -20.21 -12.47
N GLY A 48 -2.49 -20.84 -11.77
CA GLY A 48 -2.60 -22.31 -11.75
C GLY A 48 -1.68 -23.03 -10.78
N SER A 49 -0.97 -22.32 -9.89
CA SER A 49 -0.26 -22.98 -8.78
C SER A 49 -1.27 -23.71 -7.90
N LEU A 50 -1.13 -25.03 -7.78
CA LEU A 50 -1.88 -25.82 -6.77
C LEU A 50 -1.60 -25.22 -5.38
N SER A 51 -2.60 -25.22 -4.50
CA SER A 51 -2.53 -24.61 -3.16
C SER A 51 -1.39 -25.11 -2.25
N ALA A 52 -0.68 -26.16 -2.65
CA ALA A 52 0.46 -26.74 -1.95
C ALA A 52 1.83 -26.52 -2.63
N SER A 53 1.88 -25.96 -3.85
CA SER A 53 3.16 -25.67 -4.52
C SER A 53 3.58 -24.22 -4.29
N THR A 54 4.84 -24.04 -3.92
CA THR A 54 5.49 -22.73 -3.82
C THR A 54 6.31 -22.41 -5.08
N ASP A 55 6.22 -23.27 -6.10
CA ASP A 55 7.00 -23.13 -7.33
C ASP A 55 6.59 -21.87 -8.07
N GLY A 56 7.57 -21.00 -8.33
CA GLY A 56 7.37 -19.71 -8.97
C GLY A 56 6.71 -18.65 -8.09
N MET A 57 6.42 -18.94 -6.82
CA MET A 57 6.00 -17.90 -5.88
C MET A 57 7.13 -16.91 -5.60
N MET A 58 6.75 -15.68 -5.30
CA MET A 58 7.69 -14.62 -4.98
C MET A 58 7.11 -13.71 -3.90
N ILE A 59 7.91 -13.46 -2.88
CA ILE A 59 7.64 -12.44 -1.87
C ILE A 59 8.21 -11.13 -2.40
N ILE A 60 7.35 -10.12 -2.46
CA ILE A 60 7.70 -8.76 -2.87
C ILE A 60 7.67 -7.90 -1.62
N MET A 61 8.73 -7.13 -1.39
CA MET A 61 8.83 -6.25 -0.24
C MET A 61 9.25 -4.86 -0.68
N TYR A 62 8.60 -3.87 -0.08
CA TYR A 62 9.08 -2.50 -0.06
C TYR A 62 9.17 -2.02 1.39
N HIS A 63 10.23 -1.27 1.69
CA HIS A 63 10.33 -0.53 2.93
C HIS A 63 10.99 0.82 2.67
N ARG A 64 10.22 1.89 2.90
CA ARG A 64 10.62 3.28 2.59
C ARG A 64 12.00 3.69 3.11
N TRP A 65 12.29 3.35 4.36
CA TRP A 65 13.48 3.84 5.04
C TRP A 65 14.69 2.90 5.00
N LEU A 66 14.46 1.57 4.98
CA LEU A 66 15.52 0.56 4.92
C LEU A 66 16.08 0.39 3.52
N LEU A 67 15.22 0.54 2.50
CA LEU A 67 15.62 0.44 1.11
C LEU A 67 15.91 1.85 0.58
N GLU A 68 16.71 1.95 -0.49
CA GLU A 68 16.79 3.22 -1.22
C GLU A 68 15.37 3.58 -1.70
N ARG A 69 15.00 4.87 -1.67
CA ARG A 69 13.62 5.39 -1.85
C ARG A 69 12.81 4.76 -3.00
N GLU A 70 13.50 4.33 -4.04
CA GLU A 70 12.94 3.84 -5.31
C GLU A 70 13.13 2.32 -5.47
N SER A 71 13.28 1.57 -4.38
CA SER A 71 13.63 0.14 -4.44
C SER A 71 12.50 -0.73 -3.96
N ILE A 72 12.02 -1.59 -4.85
CA ILE A 72 11.31 -2.80 -4.49
C ILE A 72 12.32 -3.94 -4.54
N VAL A 73 12.23 -4.86 -3.58
CA VAL A 73 13.02 -6.09 -3.58
C VAL A 73 12.10 -7.29 -3.62
N VAL A 74 12.61 -8.38 -4.15
CA VAL A 74 11.89 -9.64 -4.32
C VAL A 74 12.73 -10.80 -3.81
N CYS A 75 12.06 -11.84 -3.34
CA CYS A 75 12.71 -13.07 -2.89
C CYS A 75 11.80 -14.25 -3.25
N ARG A 76 12.34 -15.27 -3.90
CA ARG A 76 11.65 -16.53 -4.18
C ARG A 76 12.00 -17.54 -3.09
N PRO A 77 11.11 -18.51 -2.79
CA PRO A 77 11.46 -19.64 -1.95
C PRO A 77 12.76 -20.32 -2.45
N GLY A 78 13.78 -20.38 -1.58
CA GLY A 78 15.09 -20.94 -1.91
C GLY A 78 16.15 -19.93 -2.36
N ASP A 79 15.79 -18.67 -2.63
CA ASP A 79 16.78 -17.62 -2.91
C ASP A 79 17.66 -17.36 -1.66
N ALA A 80 18.97 -17.25 -1.86
CA ALA A 80 19.91 -16.95 -0.78
C ALA A 80 19.88 -15.48 -0.34
N ALA A 81 19.32 -14.59 -1.16
CA ALA A 81 19.25 -13.16 -0.90
C ALA A 81 18.09 -12.51 -1.66
N TRP A 82 17.68 -11.34 -1.19
CA TRP A 82 16.72 -10.48 -1.88
C TRP A 82 17.33 -9.90 -3.15
N THR A 83 16.58 -9.94 -4.24
CA THR A 83 16.93 -9.32 -5.53
C THR A 83 16.23 -7.97 -5.65
N LYS A 84 16.98 -6.91 -5.96
CA LYS A 84 16.42 -5.58 -6.16
C LYS A 84 15.91 -5.42 -7.60
N LEU A 85 14.72 -4.86 -7.76
CA LEU A 85 14.19 -4.50 -9.08
C LEU A 85 15.06 -3.42 -9.74
N PRO A 86 15.15 -3.39 -11.08
CA PRO A 86 15.99 -2.44 -11.80
C PRO A 86 15.61 -1.00 -11.45
N LYS A 87 16.64 -0.19 -11.22
CA LYS A 87 16.48 1.24 -10.96
C LYS A 87 16.09 1.94 -12.26
N ARG A 88 15.07 2.80 -12.20
CA ARG A 88 14.68 3.65 -13.34
C ARG A 88 15.18 5.09 -13.17
N PRO A 89 15.18 5.91 -14.23
CA PRO A 89 15.37 7.34 -14.12
C PRO A 89 14.09 7.97 -13.58
N SER A 90 13.84 7.88 -12.28
CA SER A 90 12.77 8.63 -11.60
C SER A 90 13.24 10.02 -11.22
N SER A 91 12.27 10.91 -11.00
CA SER A 91 12.55 12.24 -10.44
C SER A 91 13.11 12.09 -9.03
N ARG A 92 13.98 13.03 -8.62
CA ARG A 92 14.74 13.00 -7.35
C ARG A 92 13.87 12.89 -6.07
N PHE A 93 12.54 13.02 -6.19
CA PHE A 93 11.61 13.13 -5.08
C PHE A 93 10.55 12.03 -5.01
N ASP A 94 10.43 11.17 -6.03
CA ASP A 94 9.44 10.11 -6.04
C ASP A 94 9.91 8.88 -5.23
N TYR A 95 8.97 8.21 -4.58
CA TYR A 95 9.22 6.96 -3.85
C TYR A 95 7.98 6.05 -3.91
N PHE A 96 8.17 4.75 -3.73
CA PHE A 96 7.04 3.83 -3.68
C PHE A 96 6.20 4.04 -2.40
N ILE A 97 4.89 3.87 -2.48
CA ILE A 97 3.98 3.96 -1.33
C ILE A 97 3.23 2.66 -1.11
N ASP A 98 3.05 1.88 -2.17
CA ASP A 98 2.38 0.58 -2.15
C ASP A 98 2.94 -0.35 -3.24
N VAL A 99 2.73 -1.65 -3.09
CA VAL A 99 3.15 -2.67 -4.06
C VAL A 99 2.17 -3.83 -4.07
N THR A 100 1.85 -4.35 -5.25
CA THR A 100 1.10 -5.60 -5.39
C THR A 100 1.56 -6.41 -6.59
N SER A 101 1.02 -7.61 -6.74
CA SER A 101 1.21 -8.42 -7.95
C SER A 101 -0.14 -8.81 -8.55
N PHE A 102 -0.21 -8.82 -9.87
CA PHE A 102 -1.42 -9.23 -10.59
C PHE A 102 -1.07 -9.76 -11.97
N GLN A 103 -1.58 -10.94 -12.32
CA GLN A 103 -1.41 -11.59 -13.63
C GLN A 103 0.05 -11.59 -14.14
N GLY A 104 0.98 -12.10 -13.34
CA GLY A 104 2.38 -12.24 -13.73
C GLY A 104 3.18 -10.93 -13.76
N LYS A 105 2.62 -9.83 -13.23
CA LYS A 105 3.30 -8.53 -13.16
C LYS A 105 3.35 -8.00 -11.73
N ILE A 106 4.37 -7.22 -11.45
CA ILE A 106 4.56 -6.47 -10.20
C ILE A 106 4.17 -5.01 -10.47
N TYR A 107 3.34 -4.45 -9.61
CA TYR A 107 2.88 -3.06 -9.70
C TYR A 107 3.39 -2.31 -8.46
N GLY A 108 4.29 -1.36 -8.69
CA GLY A 108 4.77 -0.43 -7.66
C GLY A 108 4.09 0.92 -7.80
N LEU A 109 3.29 1.32 -6.82
CA LEU A 109 2.62 2.62 -6.80
C LEU A 109 3.54 3.67 -6.19
N GLU A 110 3.70 4.80 -6.86
CA GLU A 110 4.57 5.89 -6.42
C GLU A 110 3.81 7.02 -5.73
N SER A 111 4.54 7.84 -4.99
CA SER A 111 4.02 8.99 -4.24
C SER A 111 3.35 10.06 -5.11
N ASN A 112 3.64 10.09 -6.41
CA ASN A 112 3.01 10.95 -7.39
C ASN A 112 1.76 10.31 -8.06
N GLY A 113 1.36 9.11 -7.62
CA GLY A 113 0.19 8.38 -8.11
C GLY A 113 0.44 7.56 -9.38
N ALA A 114 1.63 7.68 -10.01
CA ALA A 114 2.00 6.82 -11.11
C ALA A 114 2.22 5.38 -10.62
N THR A 115 1.99 4.41 -11.50
CA THR A 115 2.21 2.99 -11.20
C THR A 115 3.21 2.39 -12.16
N MET A 116 4.30 1.89 -11.60
CA MET A 116 5.37 1.22 -12.31
C MET A 116 5.06 -0.27 -12.47
N VAL A 117 5.23 -0.78 -13.67
CA VAL A 117 4.92 -2.18 -14.00
C VAL A 117 6.20 -2.92 -14.34
N PHE A 118 6.42 -4.05 -13.68
CA PHE A 118 7.54 -4.95 -13.94
C PHE A 118 7.02 -6.36 -14.27
N ASP A 119 7.76 -7.09 -15.09
CA ASP A 119 7.50 -8.50 -15.32
C ASP A 119 7.89 -9.29 -14.05
N ALA A 120 7.00 -10.15 -13.54
CA ALA A 120 7.30 -10.91 -12.31
C ALA A 120 8.30 -12.05 -12.57
N THR A 121 8.49 -12.48 -13.82
CA THR A 121 9.43 -13.54 -14.17
C THR A 121 10.82 -12.96 -14.41
N THR A 122 10.94 -12.00 -15.34
CA THR A 122 12.23 -11.41 -15.74
C THR A 122 12.68 -10.28 -14.82
N LEU A 123 11.78 -9.72 -13.99
CA LEU A 123 11.99 -8.54 -13.16
C LEU A 123 12.25 -7.26 -13.97
N GLU A 124 12.08 -7.30 -15.28
CA GLU A 124 12.33 -6.16 -16.16
C GLU A 124 11.21 -5.14 -16.05
N PHE A 125 11.58 -3.87 -16.16
CA PHE A 125 10.61 -2.79 -16.27
C PHE A 125 9.87 -2.88 -17.61
N LEU A 126 8.55 -2.83 -17.55
CA LEU A 126 7.68 -2.91 -18.73
C LEU A 126 7.17 -1.53 -19.15
N CYS A 127 6.48 -0.84 -18.25
CA CYS A 127 5.89 0.47 -18.53
C CYS A 127 5.49 1.23 -17.26
N SER A 128 5.13 2.50 -17.43
CA SER A 128 4.55 3.35 -16.39
C SER A 128 3.11 3.69 -16.76
N ILE A 129 2.21 3.57 -15.79
CA ILE A 129 0.81 3.97 -15.88
C ILE A 129 0.68 5.30 -15.17
N ASP A 130 0.15 6.30 -15.88
CA ASP A 130 -0.04 7.64 -15.33
C ASP A 130 -1.13 7.65 -14.26
N ALA A 131 -0.99 8.53 -13.27
CA ALA A 131 -2.00 8.72 -12.23
C ALA A 131 -3.36 9.10 -12.86
N PRO A 132 -4.50 8.69 -12.27
CA PRO A 132 -5.80 9.12 -12.77
C PRO A 132 -5.95 10.65 -12.74
N GLN A 133 -6.43 11.24 -13.85
CA GLN A 133 -6.52 12.70 -14.04
C GLN A 133 -7.42 13.44 -13.03
N SER A 134 -8.22 12.73 -12.23
CA SER A 134 -9.16 13.31 -11.27
C SER A 134 -8.63 13.40 -9.83
N THR A 135 -7.33 13.31 -9.61
CA THR A 135 -6.73 13.28 -8.27
C THR A 135 -6.28 14.67 -7.86
N SER A 136 -6.94 15.22 -6.83
CA SER A 136 -6.94 16.66 -6.56
C SER A 136 -5.66 17.13 -5.89
N LYS A 137 -5.07 16.32 -4.99
CA LYS A 137 -3.83 16.62 -4.26
C LYS A 137 -3.19 15.32 -3.78
N LEU A 138 -2.17 14.86 -4.51
CA LEU A 138 -1.37 13.71 -4.11
C LEU A 138 -0.46 14.08 -2.94
N TYR A 139 -0.86 13.67 -1.74
CA TYR A 139 0.00 13.74 -0.57
C TYR A 139 0.03 12.36 0.08
N SER A 140 1.13 11.62 -0.14
CA SER A 140 1.44 10.52 0.77
C SER A 140 1.88 11.14 2.11
N MET A 141 1.04 11.01 3.14
CA MET A 141 1.23 11.57 4.49
C MET A 141 2.58 11.23 5.14
N ILE A 142 3.35 10.31 4.55
CA ILE A 142 4.68 9.94 5.02
C ILE A 142 5.71 11.08 4.84
N TYR A 143 5.34 12.24 4.26
CA TYR A 143 6.19 13.45 4.20
C TYR A 143 5.57 14.69 4.85
N TRP A 144 4.85 14.56 5.98
CA TRP A 144 4.54 15.76 6.76
C TRP A 144 5.64 16.09 7.77
N PRO A 145 6.37 17.20 7.62
CA PRO A 145 7.12 17.77 8.73
C PRO A 145 6.11 18.51 9.61
N TYR A 146 5.77 17.94 10.77
CA TYR A 146 5.76 18.55 12.11
C TYR A 146 5.33 20.04 12.35
N LYS A 147 4.81 20.81 11.37
CA LYS A 147 4.81 22.29 11.47
C LYS A 147 3.63 23.06 10.91
N HIS A 148 2.58 22.43 10.38
CA HIS A 148 1.39 23.17 10.00
C HIS A 148 0.14 22.54 10.62
N ASP A 149 -0.52 23.33 11.46
CA ASP A 149 -1.77 23.04 12.19
C ASP A 149 -3.02 23.04 11.28
N ASP A 150 -2.85 23.17 9.97
CA ASP A 150 -3.99 23.19 9.06
C ASP A 150 -4.42 21.77 8.67
N PRO A 151 -5.71 21.41 8.81
CA PRO A 151 -6.24 20.20 8.23
C PRO A 151 -6.14 20.30 6.70
N VAL A 152 -5.11 19.69 6.12
CA VAL A 152 -4.96 19.62 4.67
C VAL A 152 -5.82 18.46 4.17
N ASP A 153 -6.74 18.74 3.24
CA ASP A 153 -7.42 17.71 2.47
C ASP A 153 -6.41 16.95 1.61
N PHE A 154 -6.39 15.61 1.69
CA PHE A 154 -5.47 14.76 0.93
C PHE A 154 -6.12 13.46 0.48
N ASP A 155 -5.52 12.82 -0.52
CA ASP A 155 -5.95 11.52 -1.05
C ASP A 155 -4.91 10.43 -0.73
N TYR A 156 -5.34 9.31 -0.13
CA TYR A 156 -4.54 8.08 -0.03
C TYR A 156 -4.79 7.18 -1.25
N PHE A 157 -3.76 6.42 -1.62
CA PHE A 157 -3.82 5.49 -2.74
C PHE A 157 -3.41 4.10 -2.29
N HIS A 158 -4.18 3.10 -2.71
CA HIS A 158 -3.92 1.70 -2.46
C HIS A 158 -4.09 0.88 -3.74
N LEU A 159 -3.21 -0.09 -3.94
CA LEU A 159 -3.36 -1.11 -4.96
C LEU A 159 -4.06 -2.34 -4.37
N VAL A 160 -5.15 -2.78 -5.00
CA VAL A 160 -5.91 -3.98 -4.58
C VAL A 160 -6.02 -4.94 -5.74
N ALA A 161 -5.29 -6.05 -5.66
CA ALA A 161 -5.35 -7.13 -6.64
C ALA A 161 -6.47 -8.10 -6.27
N LEU A 162 -7.63 -7.95 -6.89
CA LEU A 162 -8.74 -8.92 -6.81
C LEU A 162 -8.47 -10.10 -7.77
N PRO A 163 -9.20 -11.23 -7.69
CA PRO A 163 -8.89 -12.42 -8.47
C PRO A 163 -8.83 -12.17 -9.99
N ASN A 164 -9.71 -11.30 -10.51
CA ASN A 164 -9.85 -11.06 -11.94
C ASN A 164 -9.53 -9.63 -12.38
N LYS A 165 -9.18 -8.73 -11.44
CA LYS A 165 -8.90 -7.32 -11.76
C LYS A 165 -7.95 -6.69 -10.76
N LEU A 166 -7.22 -5.67 -11.23
CA LEU A 166 -6.43 -4.81 -10.39
C LEU A 166 -7.14 -3.47 -10.21
N LEU A 167 -7.26 -3.03 -8.97
CA LEU A 167 -7.86 -1.75 -8.61
C LEU A 167 -6.81 -0.80 -8.04
N LEU A 168 -6.94 0.47 -8.39
CA LEU A 168 -6.38 1.59 -7.64
C LEU A 168 -7.53 2.24 -6.86
N VAL A 169 -7.43 2.22 -5.54
CA VAL A 169 -8.42 2.80 -4.62
C VAL A 169 -7.88 4.12 -4.11
N VAL A 170 -8.67 5.17 -4.26
CA VAL A 170 -8.37 6.52 -3.78
C VAL A 170 -9.28 6.83 -2.60
N VAL A 171 -8.70 7.09 -1.43
CA VAL A 171 -9.44 7.47 -0.22
C VAL A 171 -9.26 8.96 0.02
N SER A 172 -10.33 9.74 -0.12
CA SER A 172 -10.28 11.18 0.13
C SER A 172 -10.48 11.47 1.61
N VAL A 173 -9.54 12.17 2.22
CA VAL A 173 -9.54 12.53 3.64
C VAL A 173 -9.61 14.05 3.76
N LYS A 174 -10.56 14.55 4.55
CA LYS A 174 -10.73 15.97 4.86
C LYS A 174 -10.83 16.16 6.35
N SER A 175 -10.18 17.19 6.89
CA SER A 175 -10.14 17.41 8.35
C SER A 175 -9.76 16.17 9.14
N LEU A 176 -8.87 15.35 8.57
CA LEU A 176 -8.38 14.10 9.14
C LEU A 176 -9.46 13.02 9.35
N GLU A 177 -10.58 13.09 8.62
CA GLU A 177 -11.60 12.05 8.52
C GLU A 177 -11.74 11.62 7.05
N PRO A 178 -11.89 10.32 6.74
CA PRO A 178 -12.24 9.89 5.39
C PRO A 178 -13.58 10.52 5.01
N THR A 179 -13.77 10.82 3.73
CA THR A 179 -14.97 11.44 3.18
C THR A 179 -15.56 10.70 2.01
N GLY A 180 -14.77 9.82 1.38
CA GLY A 180 -15.24 8.99 0.30
C GLY A 180 -14.13 8.16 -0.33
N PHE A 181 -14.56 7.29 -1.25
CA PHE A 181 -13.69 6.41 -2.00
C PHE A 181 -13.96 6.59 -3.50
N ALA A 182 -12.89 6.58 -4.28
CA ALA A 182 -12.96 6.44 -5.73
C ALA A 182 -12.16 5.21 -6.17
N PHE A 183 -12.70 4.47 -7.13
CA PHE A 183 -12.11 3.22 -7.60
C PHE A 183 -11.75 3.37 -9.08
N PHE A 184 -10.58 2.86 -9.44
CA PHE A 184 -10.12 2.80 -10.82
C PHE A 184 -9.69 1.39 -11.13
N GLU A 185 -10.20 0.82 -12.22
CA GLU A 185 -9.82 -0.50 -12.69
C GLU A 185 -8.70 -0.39 -13.72
N LEU A 186 -7.71 -1.28 -13.61
CA LEU A 186 -6.67 -1.41 -14.62
C LEU A 186 -7.29 -1.95 -15.91
N THR A 187 -7.13 -1.19 -16.98
CA THR A 187 -7.62 -1.57 -18.31
C THR A 187 -6.50 -1.50 -19.33
N SER A 188 -6.62 -2.29 -20.40
CA SER A 188 -5.79 -2.14 -21.59
C SER A 188 -6.54 -1.27 -22.59
N GLY A 189 -5.92 -0.16 -23.03
CA GLY A 189 -6.47 0.72 -24.04
C GLY A 189 -6.79 -0.02 -25.34
N SER A 190 -7.97 0.25 -25.91
CA SER A 190 -8.52 -0.49 -27.05
C SER A 190 -7.80 -0.26 -28.38
N ARG A 191 -7.02 0.82 -28.53
CA ARG A 191 -6.29 1.14 -29.77
C ARG A 191 -4.79 0.85 -29.71
N ASP A 192 -4.17 0.98 -28.54
CA ASP A 192 -2.71 1.02 -28.42
C ASP A 192 -2.16 -0.09 -27.51
N GLY A 193 -3.05 -0.83 -26.82
CA GLY A 193 -2.67 -1.80 -25.80
C GLY A 193 -2.04 -1.19 -24.54
N ARG A 194 -2.00 0.16 -24.45
CA ARG A 194 -1.39 0.87 -23.33
C ARG A 194 -2.27 0.71 -22.08
N LEU A 195 -1.65 0.32 -20.98
CA LEU A 195 -2.30 0.20 -19.68
C LEU A 195 -2.72 1.57 -19.15
N SER A 196 -3.94 1.66 -18.62
CA SER A 196 -4.46 2.88 -18.01
C SER A 196 -5.46 2.58 -16.90
N TRP A 197 -5.56 3.50 -15.94
CA TRP A 197 -6.57 3.48 -14.89
C TRP A 197 -7.89 4.06 -15.41
N SER A 198 -8.93 3.23 -15.46
CA SER A 198 -10.29 3.66 -15.84
C SER A 198 -11.15 3.82 -14.60
N LYS A 199 -11.78 4.98 -14.43
CA LYS A 199 -12.67 5.22 -13.28
C LYS A 199 -13.85 4.25 -13.33
N VAL A 200 -14.11 3.60 -12.21
CA VAL A 200 -15.28 2.74 -12.02
C VAL A 200 -16.48 3.62 -11.70
N THR A 201 -17.58 3.41 -12.42
CA THR A 201 -18.85 4.14 -12.28
C THR A 201 -20.02 3.16 -12.26
N GLY A 202 -21.14 3.52 -11.63
CA GLY A 202 -22.34 2.67 -11.59
C GLY A 202 -22.30 1.68 -10.43
N ASP A 203 -22.62 0.41 -10.69
CA ASP A 203 -22.87 -0.67 -9.70
C ASP A 203 -21.62 -1.14 -8.90
N GLY A 204 -20.59 -0.29 -8.82
CA GLY A 204 -19.35 -0.54 -8.10
C GLY A 204 -18.32 -1.36 -8.88
N ILE A 205 -17.41 -2.01 -8.17
CA ILE A 205 -16.28 -2.74 -8.76
C ILE A 205 -16.64 -4.12 -9.33
N GLY A 206 -17.90 -4.54 -9.19
CA GLY A 206 -18.38 -5.87 -9.56
C GLY A 206 -17.87 -6.98 -8.62
N GLY A 207 -18.73 -7.95 -8.31
CA GLY A 207 -18.45 -9.00 -7.35
C GLY A 207 -18.79 -8.62 -5.90
N ASN A 208 -18.66 -9.60 -5.00
CA ASN A 208 -19.03 -9.46 -3.59
C ASN A 208 -17.78 -9.64 -2.71
N TYR A 209 -17.03 -8.55 -2.54
CA TYR A 209 -15.78 -8.56 -1.78
C TYR A 209 -15.91 -7.73 -0.51
N ASP A 210 -15.22 -8.18 0.53
CA ASP A 210 -14.85 -7.33 1.67
C ASP A 210 -13.42 -6.87 1.45
N VAL A 211 -13.24 -5.59 1.20
CA VAL A 211 -11.92 -4.97 1.01
C VAL A 211 -11.49 -4.35 2.33
N PHE A 212 -10.39 -4.81 2.89
CA PHE A 212 -9.82 -4.27 4.12
C PHE A 212 -8.61 -3.42 3.76
N MET A 213 -8.61 -2.17 4.23
CA MET A 213 -7.54 -1.22 4.00
C MET A 213 -7.17 -0.53 5.30
N ASP A 214 -5.91 -0.19 5.45
CA ASP A 214 -5.47 0.82 6.42
C ASP A 214 -4.63 1.87 5.71
N CYS A 215 -3.95 2.77 6.42
CA CYS A 215 -3.09 3.78 5.80
C CYS A 215 -1.94 3.19 4.96
N HIS A 216 -1.73 1.88 4.99
CA HIS A 216 -0.50 1.23 4.63
C HIS A 216 -0.73 0.03 3.70
N HIS A 217 -1.75 -0.78 3.95
CA HIS A 217 -1.98 -2.05 3.28
C HIS A 217 -3.41 -2.13 2.78
N ALA A 218 -3.60 -2.97 1.77
CA ALA A 218 -4.92 -3.36 1.32
C ALA A 218 -4.97 -4.86 1.02
N THR A 219 -6.07 -5.49 1.39
CA THR A 219 -6.36 -6.90 1.12
C THR A 219 -7.86 -7.08 0.91
N PHE A 220 -8.28 -8.27 0.51
CA PHE A 220 -9.68 -8.58 0.29
C PHE A 220 -10.01 -10.00 0.74
N SER A 221 -11.29 -10.24 1.00
CA SER A 221 -11.87 -11.57 1.07
C SER A 221 -13.12 -11.64 0.20
N ASP A 222 -13.41 -12.82 -0.35
CA ASP A 222 -14.74 -13.10 -0.89
C ASP A 222 -15.72 -13.14 0.30
N ASN A 223 -16.85 -12.43 0.20
CA ASN A 223 -17.86 -12.47 1.24
C ASN A 223 -18.85 -13.64 1.07
N ASN A 224 -18.58 -14.57 0.15
CA ASN A 224 -19.37 -15.78 -0.15
C ASN A 224 -20.84 -15.46 -0.51
N GLY A 225 -21.10 -14.29 -1.10
CA GLY A 225 -22.45 -13.86 -1.44
C GLY A 225 -23.30 -13.44 -0.23
N VAL A 226 -22.68 -13.21 0.94
CA VAL A 226 -23.37 -12.69 2.13
C VAL A 226 -23.46 -11.17 2.03
N GLY A 227 -24.62 -10.67 1.58
CA GLY A 227 -24.95 -9.23 1.53
C GLY A 227 -25.12 -8.69 0.11
N THR A 228 -25.27 -7.36 0.01
CA THR A 228 -25.48 -6.65 -1.28
C THR A 228 -24.23 -5.89 -1.68
N GLY A 229 -23.36 -6.55 -2.46
CA GLY A 229 -22.21 -5.92 -3.11
C GLY A 229 -20.95 -5.78 -2.25
N THR A 230 -19.97 -5.05 -2.79
CA THR A 230 -18.67 -4.85 -2.16
C THR A 230 -18.75 -3.91 -0.96
N ARG A 231 -18.03 -4.25 0.10
CA ARG A 231 -17.87 -3.47 1.33
C ARG A 231 -16.40 -3.11 1.53
N VAL A 232 -16.15 -1.91 2.06
CA VAL A 232 -14.80 -1.46 2.40
C VAL A 232 -14.72 -1.21 3.89
N TYR A 233 -13.72 -1.82 4.52
CA TYR A 233 -13.35 -1.56 5.91
C TYR A 233 -12.03 -0.80 5.88
N TYR A 234 -12.04 0.47 6.30
CA TYR A 234 -10.87 1.33 6.26
C TYR A 234 -10.45 1.74 7.67
N VAL A 235 -9.19 1.50 8.02
CA VAL A 235 -8.63 1.97 9.29
C VAL A 235 -7.72 3.15 9.06
N LEU A 236 -8.14 4.30 9.58
CA LEU A 236 -7.30 5.48 9.64
C LEU A 236 -6.48 5.41 10.92
N HIS A 237 -5.23 4.95 10.81
CA HIS A 237 -4.24 4.98 11.88
C HIS A 237 -3.18 6.05 11.61
N ARG A 238 -2.85 6.82 12.64
CA ARG A 238 -1.89 7.93 12.54
C ARG A 238 -0.64 7.56 13.33
N THR A 239 0.50 7.40 12.66
CA THR A 239 1.77 7.12 13.35
C THR A 239 2.20 8.20 14.35
N TRP A 240 1.62 9.41 14.28
CA TRP A 240 1.93 10.55 15.14
C TRP A 240 0.78 10.98 16.07
N HIS A 241 -0.39 10.35 15.96
CA HIS A 241 -1.54 10.62 16.83
C HIS A 241 -2.10 9.28 17.33
N PRO A 242 -2.28 9.10 18.65
CA PRO A 242 -2.75 7.83 19.23
C PRO A 242 -4.23 7.51 18.93
N LYS A 243 -4.81 8.13 17.91
CA LYS A 243 -6.19 7.90 17.45
C LYS A 243 -6.19 6.97 16.26
N ALA A 244 -6.82 5.82 16.43
CA ALA A 244 -7.24 4.94 15.36
C ALA A 244 -8.76 5.06 15.20
N SER A 245 -9.22 5.19 13.97
CA SER A 245 -10.64 5.17 13.65
C SER A 245 -10.89 4.13 12.55
N THR A 246 -11.89 3.29 12.76
CA THR A 246 -12.30 2.27 11.79
C THR A 246 -13.61 2.68 11.15
N TYR A 247 -13.62 2.64 9.83
CA TYR A 247 -14.75 3.04 9.00
C TYR A 247 -15.24 1.84 8.18
N TYR A 248 -16.54 1.82 7.98
CA TYR A 248 -17.23 0.97 7.03
C TYR A 248 -17.73 1.83 5.89
N TYR A 249 -17.59 1.35 4.66
CA TYR A 249 -18.14 1.98 3.47
C TYR A 249 -18.86 0.93 2.61
N GLY A 250 -20.16 1.13 2.42
CA GLY A 250 -20.98 0.32 1.52
C GLY A 250 -20.93 0.90 0.11
N MET A 251 -20.43 0.14 -0.87
CA MET A 251 -20.42 0.65 -2.26
C MET A 251 -21.84 0.83 -2.84
N HIS A 252 -22.79 -0.02 -2.43
CA HIS A 252 -24.14 -0.04 -3.01
C HIS A 252 -24.96 1.20 -2.66
N ASP A 253 -24.80 1.75 -1.46
CA ASP A 253 -25.51 2.95 -0.99
C ASP A 253 -24.60 4.17 -0.85
N GLY A 254 -23.30 4.00 -1.09
CA GLY A 254 -22.29 5.05 -0.99
C GLY A 254 -22.15 5.61 0.43
N LYS A 255 -22.62 4.89 1.46
CA LYS A 255 -22.59 5.39 2.83
C LYS A 255 -21.32 4.98 3.54
N MET A 256 -20.78 5.93 4.28
CA MET A 256 -19.64 5.73 5.16
C MET A 256 -20.07 5.89 6.61
N GLU A 257 -19.72 4.92 7.44
CA GLU A 257 -20.02 4.87 8.86
C GLU A 257 -18.73 4.69 9.66
N CYS A 258 -18.59 5.42 10.76
CA CYS A 258 -17.49 5.20 11.69
C CYS A 258 -17.89 4.12 12.70
N LEU A 259 -17.30 2.93 12.59
CA LEU A 259 -17.61 1.80 13.47
C LEU A 259 -16.93 1.92 14.84
N TYR A 260 -15.72 2.47 14.87
CA TYR A 260 -14.90 2.56 16.08
C TYR A 260 -14.00 3.79 16.05
N ARG A 261 -13.79 4.40 17.21
CA ARG A 261 -12.76 5.41 17.46
C ARG A 261 -12.06 5.08 18.76
N SER A 262 -10.73 5.00 18.75
CA SER A 262 -9.98 4.82 19.99
C SER A 262 -10.12 6.06 20.87
N LEU A 263 -10.08 5.83 22.19
CA LEU A 263 -9.97 6.91 23.17
C LEU A 263 -8.59 7.56 23.07
N ASP A 264 -8.46 8.76 23.66
CA ASP A 264 -7.20 9.53 23.77
C ASP A 264 -6.21 8.87 24.74
N ASP A 265 -5.91 7.60 24.52
CA ASP A 265 -4.96 6.84 25.33
C ASP A 265 -3.70 6.58 24.51
N ASN A 266 -2.53 6.90 25.09
CA ASN A 266 -1.19 6.73 24.52
C ASN A 266 -0.79 5.25 24.29
N CYS A 267 -1.76 4.37 24.08
CA CYS A 267 -1.52 2.96 23.82
C CYS A 267 -1.08 2.77 22.37
N GLU A 268 -0.08 1.92 22.17
CA GLU A 268 0.35 1.50 20.85
C GLU A 268 -0.65 0.48 20.30
N TYR A 269 -1.36 0.86 19.24
CA TYR A 269 -2.26 -0.02 18.52
C TYR A 269 -1.65 -0.35 17.16
N SER A 270 -1.72 -1.62 16.76
CA SER A 270 -1.50 -1.98 15.37
C SER A 270 -2.81 -2.47 14.80
N THR A 271 -3.23 -1.84 13.71
CA THR A 271 -4.41 -2.26 12.96
C THR A 271 -4.04 -3.22 11.85
N LYS A 272 -2.77 -3.64 11.78
CA LYS A 272 -2.30 -4.65 10.86
C LYS A 272 -3.21 -5.86 11.01
N PRO A 273 -4.06 -6.16 10.02
CA PRO A 273 -4.58 -7.49 9.93
C PRO A 273 -3.32 -8.37 9.84
N SER A 274 -3.17 -9.24 10.82
CA SER A 274 -2.06 -10.17 11.01
C SER A 274 -1.38 -10.52 9.69
N TRP A 275 -0.06 -10.34 9.66
CA TRP A 275 0.81 -10.40 8.49
C TRP A 275 0.59 -11.54 7.50
N PHE A 276 -0.15 -12.58 7.85
CA PHE A 276 -0.77 -13.50 6.93
C PHE A 276 -2.06 -13.98 7.60
N VAL A 277 -3.22 -13.79 6.95
CA VAL A 277 -4.37 -14.66 7.18
C VAL A 277 -4.82 -15.14 5.79
N PRO A 278 -5.02 -16.45 5.59
CA PRO A 278 -4.91 -17.14 4.30
C PRO A 278 -5.87 -16.66 3.22
#